data_AF-A0A9P6N1T0-F1
#
_entry.id   AF-A0A9P6N1T0-F1
#
_cell.length_a   1.000
_cell.length_b   1.000
_cell.length_c   1.000
_cell.angle_alpha   90.00
_cell.angle_beta   90.00
_cell.angle_gamma   90.00
#
_symmetry.space_group_name_H-M   'P 1'
#
loop_
_entity.id
_entity.type
_entity.pdbx_description
1 polymer ?
#
loop_
_entity_poly.entity_id
_entity_poly.type
_entity_poly.pdbx_seq_one_letter_code
_entity_poly.pdbx_strand_id
1 'polypeptide(L)'
;MRIAASLIATLAMVASTVLAAPETANHNKKHDNAIVINKKVLQTSKVSFIPHVGTADLFTNWVGLNVDFKYVKPIFDIVNTTKAFGNGTLISRGESHELNAIATHKNALQRSKFELECLGRVQVTTADGVFHQSLQIILKNYKDLIRYRQQVFELFVKKGGNPALFDPENFTPHITLGFKIRDIFVEDGVFKGKNACIHKIVAK
;
A
#
# COMPACT_ATOMS: atom_id res chain seq x y z
N MET A 1 -53.32 17.98 22.68
CA MET A 1 -52.26 17.10 23.24
C MET A 1 -51.09 17.06 22.28
N ARG A 2 -49.93 17.62 22.66
CA ARG A 2 -48.67 17.50 21.92
C ARG A 2 -47.78 16.55 22.71
N ILE A 3 -47.45 15.39 22.15
CA ILE A 3 -46.45 14.47 22.74
C ILE A 3 -45.11 14.86 22.13
N ALA A 4 -44.25 15.49 22.93
CA ALA A 4 -42.86 15.72 22.61
C ALA A 4 -42.11 14.40 22.81
N ALA A 5 -41.77 13.72 21.72
CA ALA A 5 -40.84 12.60 21.76
C ALA A 5 -39.41 13.16 21.81
N SER A 6 -38.85 13.20 23.02
CA SER A 6 -37.45 13.52 23.25
C SER A 6 -36.60 12.36 22.75
N LEU A 7 -35.94 12.55 21.59
CA LEU A 7 -34.96 11.60 21.08
C LEU A 7 -33.65 11.80 21.87
N ILE A 8 -33.44 10.99 22.90
CA ILE A 8 -32.15 10.87 23.57
C ILE A 8 -31.25 10.06 22.61
N ALA A 9 -30.43 10.76 21.84
CA ALA A 9 -29.35 10.12 21.09
C ALA A 9 -28.25 9.72 22.09
N THR A 10 -28.28 8.45 22.50
CA THR A 10 -27.19 7.85 23.29
C THR A 10 -25.96 7.77 22.40
N LEU A 11 -25.01 8.68 22.62
CA LEU A 11 -23.69 8.66 22.00
C LEU A 11 -22.89 7.50 22.59
N ALA A 12 -22.99 6.32 21.97
CA ALA A 12 -22.08 5.23 22.26
C ALA A 12 -20.73 5.55 21.61
N MET A 13 -19.82 6.14 22.38
CA MET A 13 -18.39 6.10 22.06
C MET A 13 -17.93 4.65 22.17
N VAL A 14 -17.99 3.91 21.06
CA VAL A 14 -17.22 2.69 20.92
C VAL A 14 -15.79 3.15 20.68
N ALA A 15 -15.05 3.31 21.76
CA ALA A 15 -13.60 3.32 21.71
C ALA A 15 -13.17 1.97 21.14
N SER A 16 -12.99 1.91 19.81
CA SER A 16 -12.26 0.81 19.18
C SER A 16 -10.82 0.92 19.65
N THR A 17 -10.54 0.36 20.83
CA THR A 17 -9.19 -0.01 21.21
C THR A 17 -8.70 -0.94 20.13
N VAL A 18 -7.82 -0.45 19.26
CA VAL A 18 -6.97 -1.30 18.44
C VAL A 18 -6.15 -2.10 19.45
N LEU A 19 -6.67 -3.27 19.85
CA LEU A 19 -5.88 -4.31 20.46
C LEU A 19 -4.89 -4.69 19.36
N ALA A 20 -3.69 -4.10 19.43
CA ALA A 20 -2.53 -4.69 18.79
C ALA A 20 -2.59 -6.17 19.16
N ALA A 21 -2.76 -7.04 18.15
CA ALA A 21 -2.76 -8.47 18.36
C ALA A 21 -1.56 -8.79 19.26
N PRO A 22 -1.75 -9.56 20.35
CA PRO A 22 -0.70 -9.79 21.32
C PRO A 22 0.55 -10.21 20.55
N GLU A 23 1.64 -9.46 20.73
CA GLU A 23 2.94 -9.84 20.23
C GLU A 23 3.16 -11.27 20.70
N THR A 24 3.09 -12.22 19.77
CA THR A 24 3.48 -13.58 20.06
C THR A 24 4.98 -13.52 20.28
N ALA A 25 5.35 -13.33 21.54
CA ALA A 25 6.69 -13.32 22.07
C ALA A 25 7.29 -14.74 21.92
N ASN A 26 7.49 -15.21 20.68
CA ASN A 26 8.31 -16.38 20.39
C ASN A 26 8.70 -16.57 18.91
N HIS A 27 9.17 -15.52 18.24
CA HIS A 27 9.88 -15.67 16.96
C HIS A 27 11.23 -14.92 16.93
N ASN A 28 12.04 -15.12 17.98
CA ASN A 28 13.46 -14.77 17.99
C ASN A 28 14.32 -15.80 17.22
N LYS A 29 13.93 -16.09 15.98
CA LYS A 29 14.91 -16.34 14.94
C LYS A 29 14.67 -15.27 13.89
N LYS A 30 15.34 -14.11 14.09
CA LYS A 30 15.66 -13.25 12.96
C LYS A 30 16.20 -14.19 11.89
N HIS A 31 15.49 -14.31 10.77
CA HIS A 31 16.13 -14.81 9.57
C HIS A 31 17.18 -13.75 9.22
N ASP A 32 18.40 -13.93 9.76
CA ASP A 32 19.48 -12.94 9.68
C ASP A 32 19.92 -12.67 8.24
N ASN A 33 19.54 -13.56 7.32
CA ASN A 33 19.77 -13.39 5.90
C ASN A 33 18.72 -12.45 5.32
N ALA A 34 19.18 -11.26 4.93
CA ALA A 34 18.37 -10.32 4.17
C ALA A 34 17.84 -10.99 2.90
N ILE A 35 16.56 -10.76 2.59
CA ILE A 35 15.98 -11.23 1.33
C ILE A 35 16.58 -10.38 0.21
N VAL A 36 17.21 -11.06 -0.76
CA VAL A 36 17.85 -10.39 -1.90
C VAL A 36 16.84 -10.28 -3.04
N ILE A 37 16.63 -9.06 -3.54
CA ILE A 37 15.89 -8.81 -4.78
C ILE A 37 16.84 -8.33 -5.88
N ASN A 38 16.50 -8.64 -7.12
CA ASN A 38 17.23 -8.13 -8.27
C ASN A 38 17.12 -6.60 -8.34
N LYS A 39 18.25 -5.88 -8.36
CA LYS A 39 18.28 -4.41 -8.44
C LYS A 39 17.56 -3.82 -9.64
N LYS A 40 17.31 -4.60 -10.69
CA LYS A 40 16.52 -4.17 -11.85
C LYS A 40 15.07 -3.84 -11.49
N VAL A 41 14.57 -4.28 -10.32
CA VAL A 41 13.27 -3.83 -9.78
C VAL A 41 13.19 -2.31 -9.64
N LEU A 42 14.33 -1.64 -9.43
CA LEU A 42 14.43 -0.18 -9.32
C LEU A 42 14.51 0.53 -10.69
N GLN A 43 14.55 -0.21 -11.80
CA GLN A 43 14.64 0.35 -13.15
C GLN A 43 13.25 0.54 -13.78
N THR A 44 12.36 1.25 -13.09
CA THR A 44 10.98 1.49 -13.53
C THR A 44 10.87 2.23 -14.86
N SER A 45 11.88 3.03 -15.23
CA SER A 45 11.98 3.69 -16.55
C SER A 45 11.88 2.77 -17.77
N LYS A 46 12.05 1.45 -17.59
CA LYS A 46 11.96 0.45 -18.66
C LYS A 46 10.61 -0.26 -18.72
N VAL A 47 9.70 0.05 -17.80
CA VAL A 47 8.39 -0.59 -17.69
C VAL A 47 7.35 0.39 -18.21
N SER A 48 6.64 0.00 -19.28
CA SER A 48 5.55 0.80 -19.81
C SER A 48 4.46 1.01 -18.76
N PHE A 49 3.87 2.19 -18.74
CA PHE A 49 2.66 2.44 -17.97
C PHE A 49 1.51 1.59 -18.54
N ILE A 50 0.67 1.07 -17.65
CA ILE A 50 -0.59 0.44 -18.02
C ILE A 50 -1.69 1.49 -17.77
N PRO A 51 -2.37 1.98 -18.82
CA PRO A 51 -3.46 2.92 -18.65
C PRO A 51 -4.70 2.17 -18.17
N HIS A 52 -5.37 2.72 -17.16
CA HIS A 52 -6.68 2.27 -16.74
C HIS A 52 -7.68 3.39 -17.06
N VAL A 53 -8.70 3.02 -17.82
CA VAL A 53 -9.76 3.93 -18.25
C VAL A 53 -11.05 3.44 -17.62
N GLY A 54 -11.64 4.24 -16.74
CA GLY A 54 -12.95 3.99 -16.16
C GLY A 54 -14.02 4.89 -16.76
N THR A 55 -15.27 4.68 -16.34
CA THR A 55 -16.43 4.99 -17.18
C THR A 55 -16.96 6.42 -17.13
N ALA A 56 -16.56 7.31 -16.18
CA ALA A 56 -17.13 8.66 -16.18
C ALA A 56 -16.46 9.73 -15.26
N ASP A 57 -15.84 9.36 -14.13
CA ASP A 57 -15.49 10.36 -13.11
C ASP A 57 -14.03 10.84 -13.20
N LEU A 58 -13.75 12.02 -12.64
CA LEU A 58 -12.44 12.69 -12.64
C LEU A 58 -11.29 11.88 -11.99
N PHE A 59 -11.58 10.69 -11.44
CA PHE A 59 -10.62 9.76 -10.84
C PHE A 59 -10.81 8.31 -11.27
N THR A 60 -11.70 8.02 -12.23
CA THR A 60 -11.85 6.65 -12.74
C THR A 60 -10.72 6.26 -13.69
N ASN A 61 -9.95 7.24 -14.18
CA ASN A 61 -8.78 7.04 -15.02
C ASN A 61 -7.50 7.15 -14.19
N TRP A 62 -6.62 6.14 -14.24
CA TRP A 62 -5.34 6.15 -13.52
C TRP A 62 -4.25 5.38 -14.28
N VAL A 63 -3.00 5.44 -13.84
CA VAL A 63 -1.83 4.77 -14.44
C VAL A 63 -1.03 3.98 -13.43
N GLY A 64 -0.79 2.71 -13.66
CA GLY A 64 0.09 2.00 -12.74
C GLY A 64 1.55 2.36 -12.95
N LEU A 65 2.26 2.90 -11.93
CA LEU A 65 3.71 2.71 -11.91
C LEU A 65 3.97 1.25 -11.56
N ASN A 66 4.21 0.46 -12.60
CA ASN A 66 4.52 -0.94 -12.45
C ASN A 66 6.02 -1.15 -12.31
N VAL A 67 6.37 -2.08 -11.44
CA VAL A 67 7.68 -2.72 -11.44
C VAL A 67 7.57 -4.00 -12.28
N ASP A 68 8.65 -4.35 -12.96
CA ASP A 68 8.65 -5.56 -13.79
C ASP A 68 8.51 -6.80 -12.88
N PHE A 69 7.36 -7.47 -12.99
CA PHE A 69 7.00 -8.56 -12.08
C PHE A 69 8.02 -9.69 -12.11
N LYS A 70 8.78 -9.88 -13.19
CA LYS A 70 9.84 -10.91 -13.23
C LYS A 70 10.86 -10.75 -12.09
N TYR A 71 11.10 -9.52 -11.63
CA TYR A 71 12.06 -9.25 -10.56
C TYR A 71 11.42 -9.30 -9.16
N VAL A 72 10.09 -9.20 -9.08
CA VAL A 72 9.32 -9.31 -7.83
C VAL A 72 8.90 -10.75 -7.56
N LYS A 73 8.61 -11.53 -8.61
CA LYS A 73 8.12 -12.90 -8.55
C LYS A 73 8.94 -13.81 -7.62
N PRO A 74 10.29 -13.80 -7.64
CA PRO A 74 11.06 -14.65 -6.72
C PRO A 74 10.76 -14.36 -5.25
N ILE A 75 10.57 -13.09 -4.88
CA ILE A 75 10.19 -12.72 -3.51
C ILE A 75 8.76 -13.14 -3.23
N PHE A 76 7.84 -12.91 -4.16
CA PHE A 76 6.47 -13.39 -4.01
C PHE A 76 6.43 -14.91 -3.77
N ASP A 77 7.17 -15.70 -4.56
CA ASP A 77 7.21 -17.15 -4.44
C ASP A 77 7.76 -17.59 -3.07
N ILE A 78 8.86 -16.97 -2.60
CA ILE A 78 9.43 -17.23 -1.27
C ILE A 78 8.40 -16.91 -0.18
N VAL A 79 7.80 -15.73 -0.25
CA VAL A 79 6.86 -15.25 0.77
C VAL A 79 5.57 -16.06 0.75
N ASN A 80 5.07 -16.43 -0.42
CA ASN A 80 3.87 -17.24 -0.55
C ASN A 80 4.10 -18.65 -0.02
N THR A 81 5.22 -19.29 -0.33
CA THR A 81 5.51 -20.67 0.10
C THR A 81 5.95 -20.77 1.57
N THR A 82 6.39 -19.67 2.19
CA THR A 82 6.77 -19.66 3.60
C THR A 82 5.54 -19.84 4.50
N LYS A 83 5.55 -20.90 5.34
CA LYS A 83 4.47 -21.24 6.27
C LYS A 83 4.06 -20.09 7.19
N ALA A 84 5.03 -19.28 7.64
CA ALA A 84 4.79 -18.15 8.53
C ALA A 84 4.12 -16.93 7.84
N PHE A 85 4.01 -16.94 6.52
CA PHE A 85 3.50 -15.83 5.72
C PHE A 85 2.29 -16.25 4.91
N GLY A 86 2.51 -16.80 3.70
CA GLY A 86 1.44 -17.16 2.79
C GLY A 86 0.91 -18.56 2.98
N ASN A 87 1.79 -19.52 3.27
CA ASN A 87 1.46 -20.95 3.24
C ASN A 87 0.71 -21.38 1.96
N GLY A 88 1.08 -20.81 0.82
CA GLY A 88 0.50 -21.05 -0.50
C GLY A 88 -0.81 -20.30 -0.79
N THR A 89 -1.30 -19.45 0.12
CA THR A 89 -2.63 -18.84 0.00
C THR A 89 -2.63 -17.35 -0.37
N LEU A 90 -1.48 -16.77 -0.74
CA LEU A 90 -1.46 -15.35 -1.15
C LEU A 90 -1.95 -15.20 -2.58
N ILE A 91 -2.86 -14.25 -2.75
CA ILE A 91 -3.32 -13.72 -4.02
C ILE A 91 -2.41 -12.55 -4.39
N SER A 92 -1.78 -12.62 -5.57
CA SER A 92 -1.04 -11.49 -6.14
C SER A 92 -2.01 -10.55 -6.86
N ARG A 93 -1.82 -9.24 -6.69
CA ARG A 93 -2.62 -8.21 -7.37
C ARG A 93 -2.14 -7.89 -8.78
N GLY A 94 -0.94 -8.35 -9.15
CA GLY A 94 -0.33 -8.09 -10.45
C GLY A 94 0.13 -6.64 -10.71
N GLU A 95 -0.40 -5.62 -10.02
CA GLU A 95 -0.22 -4.20 -10.39
C GLU A 95 -0.22 -3.21 -9.19
N SER A 96 0.30 -1.99 -9.42
CA SER A 96 0.23 -0.81 -8.55
C SER A 96 -0.42 0.37 -9.30
N HIS A 97 -0.94 1.42 -8.64
CA HIS A 97 -1.91 2.40 -9.19
C HIS A 97 -1.52 3.89 -8.98
N GLU A 98 -1.57 4.80 -9.99
CA GLU A 98 -1.61 6.30 -9.89
C GLU A 98 -1.74 7.15 -11.22
N LEU A 99 -2.41 8.30 -11.24
CA LEU A 99 -2.91 9.09 -12.41
C LEU A 99 -2.12 9.21 -13.76
N ASN A 100 -2.87 9.23 -14.88
CA ASN A 100 -2.43 8.97 -16.26
C ASN A 100 -1.58 10.08 -16.96
N ALA A 101 -1.99 11.34 -16.88
CA ALA A 101 -1.38 12.43 -17.66
C ALA A 101 -0.12 13.06 -17.00
N ILE A 102 -0.08 13.14 -15.68
CA ILE A 102 1.10 13.67 -14.95
C ILE A 102 2.19 12.58 -14.91
N ALA A 103 1.82 11.31 -14.72
CA ALA A 103 2.77 10.20 -14.62
C ALA A 103 3.65 10.08 -15.88
N THR A 104 3.05 10.31 -17.04
CA THR A 104 3.67 10.19 -18.36
C THR A 104 4.38 11.46 -18.81
N HIS A 105 4.07 12.64 -18.23
CA HIS A 105 4.74 13.89 -18.61
C HIS A 105 6.24 13.83 -18.31
N LYS A 106 7.06 13.83 -19.36
CA LYS A 106 8.52 13.67 -19.29
C LYS A 106 8.96 12.46 -18.46
N ASN A 107 8.19 11.36 -18.43
CA ASN A 107 8.52 10.16 -17.64
C ASN A 107 8.83 10.46 -16.16
N ALA A 108 8.13 11.41 -15.53
CA ALA A 108 8.44 11.84 -14.15
C ALA A 108 8.34 10.69 -13.14
N LEU A 109 7.27 9.91 -13.22
CA LEU A 109 7.03 8.80 -12.29
C LEU A 109 7.95 7.59 -12.60
N GLN A 110 8.20 7.30 -13.88
CA GLN A 110 9.14 6.27 -14.34
C GLN A 110 10.63 6.56 -14.01
N ARG A 111 10.99 7.83 -13.80
CA ARG A 111 12.36 8.23 -13.41
C ARG A 111 12.49 8.49 -11.91
N SER A 112 11.41 8.31 -11.14
CA SER A 112 11.41 8.56 -9.72
C SER A 112 12.36 7.61 -9.00
N LYS A 113 13.23 8.17 -8.18
CA LYS A 113 14.18 7.40 -7.37
C LYS A 113 13.53 7.03 -6.05
N PHE A 114 13.75 5.79 -5.64
CA PHE A 114 13.38 5.26 -4.34
C PHE A 114 14.31 4.08 -3.99
N GLU A 115 14.34 3.73 -2.73
CA GLU A 115 15.09 2.61 -2.19
C GLU A 115 14.16 1.63 -1.49
N LEU A 116 14.63 0.40 -1.31
CA LEU A 116 13.89 -0.63 -0.55
C LEU A 116 14.23 -0.49 0.94
N GLU A 117 13.21 -0.45 1.79
CA GLU A 117 13.38 -0.44 3.25
C GLU A 117 13.35 -1.85 3.82
N CYS A 118 12.24 -2.58 3.60
CA CYS A 118 11.99 -3.86 4.25
C CYS A 118 10.85 -4.64 3.57
N LEU A 119 10.71 -5.92 3.90
CA LEU A 119 9.47 -6.66 3.75
C LEU A 119 8.54 -6.25 4.88
N GLY A 120 7.39 -5.67 4.54
CA GLY A 120 6.33 -5.32 5.45
C GLY A 120 5.23 -6.37 5.48
N ARG A 121 4.65 -6.59 6.67
CA ARG A 121 3.45 -7.40 6.88
C ARG A 121 2.45 -6.61 7.70
N VAL A 122 1.21 -6.62 7.25
CA VAL A 122 0.07 -6.08 7.98
C VAL A 122 -1.03 -7.14 8.07
N GLN A 123 -1.74 -7.14 9.19
CA GLN A 123 -2.76 -8.13 9.53
C GLN A 123 -3.89 -7.44 10.30
N VAL A 124 -5.12 -7.87 10.04
CA VAL A 124 -6.31 -7.44 10.78
C VAL A 124 -7.32 -8.57 10.83
N THR A 125 -8.00 -8.73 11.95
CA THR A 125 -9.18 -9.58 12.06
C THR A 125 -10.38 -8.65 12.15
N THR A 126 -11.29 -8.74 11.20
CA THR A 126 -12.50 -7.92 11.15
C THR A 126 -13.49 -8.34 12.25
N ALA A 127 -14.51 -7.52 12.50
CA ALA A 127 -15.49 -7.75 13.58
C ALA A 127 -16.27 -9.07 13.43
N ASP A 128 -16.40 -9.58 12.20
CA ASP A 128 -16.99 -10.88 11.86
C ASP A 128 -16.00 -12.06 12.01
N GLY A 129 -14.79 -11.82 12.52
CA GLY A 129 -13.78 -12.84 12.78
C GLY A 129 -12.94 -13.24 11.56
N VAL A 130 -13.08 -12.55 10.43
CA VAL A 130 -12.34 -12.87 9.21
C VAL A 130 -10.90 -12.33 9.28
N PHE A 131 -9.93 -13.21 9.07
CA PHE A 131 -8.50 -12.86 9.09
C PHE A 131 -8.01 -12.36 7.73
N HIS A 132 -7.49 -11.14 7.71
CA HIS A 132 -6.86 -10.52 6.55
C HIS A 132 -5.36 -10.34 6.78
N GLN A 133 -4.60 -10.42 5.69
CA GLN A 133 -3.16 -10.17 5.68
C GLN A 133 -2.75 -9.60 4.34
N SER A 134 -1.83 -8.63 4.36
CA SER A 134 -1.14 -8.11 3.18
C SER A 134 0.37 -8.05 3.43
N LEU A 135 1.13 -8.43 2.41
CA LEU A 135 2.59 -8.46 2.39
C LEU A 135 3.09 -7.55 1.27
N GLN A 136 4.11 -6.76 1.56
CA GLN A 136 4.51 -5.65 0.71
C GLN A 136 5.99 -5.31 0.90
N ILE A 137 6.62 -4.72 -0.11
CA ILE A 137 7.94 -4.12 0.02
C ILE A 137 7.75 -2.65 0.39
N ILE A 138 8.21 -2.25 1.56
CA ILE A 138 8.18 -0.86 2.01
C ILE A 138 9.32 -0.10 1.33
N LEU A 139 9.04 1.10 0.83
CA LEU A 139 10.03 1.95 0.18
C LEU A 139 10.55 3.02 1.15
N LYS A 140 11.75 3.55 0.88
CA LYS A 140 12.35 4.72 1.54
C LYS A 140 13.04 5.63 0.52
N ASN A 141 13.49 6.81 0.95
CA ASN A 141 14.21 7.78 0.11
C ASN A 141 13.48 8.14 -1.20
N TYR A 142 12.14 8.29 -1.14
CA TYR A 142 11.25 8.44 -2.29
C TYR A 142 10.79 9.90 -2.55
N LYS A 143 11.69 10.87 -2.40
CA LYS A 143 11.35 12.30 -2.56
C LYS A 143 10.76 12.64 -3.93
N ASP A 144 11.18 11.92 -4.97
CA ASP A 144 10.62 12.12 -6.32
C ASP A 144 9.14 11.70 -6.41
N LEU A 145 8.73 10.67 -5.65
CA LEU A 145 7.31 10.26 -5.57
C LEU A 145 6.46 11.30 -4.85
N ILE A 146 6.98 11.91 -3.77
CA ILE A 146 6.28 13.02 -3.09
C ILE A 146 6.15 14.22 -4.02
N ARG A 147 7.22 14.60 -4.74
CA ARG A 147 7.17 15.68 -5.73
C ARG A 147 6.12 15.41 -6.81
N TYR A 148 6.04 14.18 -7.30
CA TYR A 148 5.00 13.78 -8.24
C TYR A 148 3.59 13.96 -7.66
N ARG A 149 3.36 13.50 -6.43
CA ARG A 149 2.07 13.69 -5.74
C ARG A 149 1.73 15.15 -5.50
N GLN A 150 2.72 16.01 -5.22
CA GLN A 150 2.51 17.45 -5.13
C GLN A 150 2.03 18.05 -6.47
N GLN A 151 2.60 17.62 -7.60
CA GLN A 151 2.11 18.05 -8.93
C GLN A 151 0.68 17.55 -9.22
N VAL A 152 0.35 16.34 -8.76
CA VAL A 152 -1.02 15.82 -8.80
C VAL A 152 -1.95 16.69 -7.95
N PHE A 153 -1.52 17.07 -6.75
CA PHE A 153 -2.30 17.89 -5.84
C PHE A 153 -2.56 19.29 -6.42
N GLU A 154 -1.54 19.91 -7.00
CA GLU A 154 -1.68 21.19 -7.71
C GLU A 154 -2.71 21.10 -8.84
N LEU A 155 -2.66 20.03 -9.65
CA LEU A 155 -3.64 19.81 -10.72
C LEU A 155 -5.05 19.59 -10.15
N PHE A 156 -5.17 18.79 -9.09
CA PHE A 156 -6.44 18.51 -8.41
C PHE A 156 -7.10 19.80 -7.92
N VAL A 157 -6.36 20.66 -7.20
CA VAL A 157 -6.85 21.96 -6.72
C VAL A 157 -7.20 22.88 -7.90
N LYS A 158 -6.33 22.96 -8.92
CA LYS A 158 -6.57 23.77 -10.13
C LYS A 158 -7.85 23.35 -10.88
N LYS A 159 -8.26 22.09 -10.76
CA LYS A 159 -9.50 21.55 -11.35
C LYS A 159 -10.73 21.70 -10.46
N GLY A 160 -10.63 22.42 -9.34
CA GLY A 160 -11.74 22.64 -8.40
C GLY A 160 -11.87 21.57 -7.32
N GLY A 161 -10.87 20.69 -7.17
CA GLY A 161 -10.83 19.71 -6.08
C GLY A 161 -10.69 20.37 -4.71
N ASN A 162 -11.30 19.80 -3.69
CA ASN A 162 -11.19 20.27 -2.30
C ASN A 162 -9.82 19.84 -1.71
N PRO A 163 -8.89 20.77 -1.42
CA PRO A 163 -7.55 20.43 -0.92
C PRO A 163 -7.55 19.65 0.39
N ALA A 164 -8.61 19.75 1.21
CA ALA A 164 -8.72 18.98 2.45
C ALA A 164 -8.87 17.46 2.23
N LEU A 165 -9.19 17.03 1.01
CA LEU A 165 -9.40 15.61 0.66
C LEU A 165 -8.15 14.92 0.11
N PHE A 166 -7.06 15.66 -0.14
CA PHE A 166 -5.86 15.07 -0.70
C PHE A 166 -4.60 15.70 -0.10
N ASP A 167 -3.89 14.94 0.72
CA ASP A 167 -2.59 15.33 1.23
C ASP A 167 -1.48 14.57 0.44
N PRO A 168 -0.65 15.28 -0.34
CA PRO A 168 0.44 14.64 -1.07
C PRO A 168 1.51 14.03 -0.15
N GLU A 169 1.64 14.50 1.09
CA GLU A 169 2.63 14.04 2.08
C GLU A 169 2.13 12.88 2.95
N ASN A 170 0.82 12.71 3.10
CA ASN A 170 0.23 11.51 3.71
C ASN A 170 0.35 10.31 2.75
N PHE A 171 1.58 9.79 2.64
CA PHE A 171 1.94 8.79 1.65
C PHE A 171 2.97 7.80 2.19
N THR A 172 2.60 6.52 2.17
CA THR A 172 3.49 5.39 2.51
C THR A 172 3.69 4.52 1.27
N PRO A 173 4.67 4.83 0.40
CA PRO A 173 4.88 4.08 -0.82
C PRO A 173 5.33 2.65 -0.51
N HIS A 174 4.66 1.70 -1.15
CA HIS A 174 4.94 0.28 -1.01
C HIS A 174 4.64 -0.44 -2.33
N ILE A 175 5.23 -1.62 -2.49
CA ILE A 175 4.93 -2.56 -3.58
C ILE A 175 4.20 -3.74 -2.97
N THR A 176 2.90 -3.87 -3.21
CA THR A 176 2.13 -5.03 -2.71
C THR A 176 2.63 -6.31 -3.39
N LEU A 177 3.02 -7.29 -2.58
CA LEU A 177 3.40 -8.62 -3.03
C LEU A 177 2.18 -9.53 -3.14
N GLY A 178 1.31 -9.49 -2.14
CA GLY A 178 0.08 -10.25 -2.14
C GLY A 178 -0.66 -10.20 -0.82
N PHE A 179 -1.89 -10.70 -0.83
CA PHE A 179 -2.80 -10.70 0.33
C PHE A 179 -3.60 -12.00 0.39
N LYS A 180 -4.22 -12.30 1.53
CA LYS A 180 -5.02 -13.54 1.67
C LYS A 180 -6.39 -13.47 0.98
N ILE A 181 -7.26 -12.56 1.44
CA ILE A 181 -8.65 -12.46 0.97
C ILE A 181 -8.82 -11.22 0.10
N ARG A 182 -8.46 -10.06 0.64
CA ARG A 182 -8.38 -8.78 -0.04
C ARG A 182 -7.19 -7.99 0.50
N ASP A 183 -6.78 -6.98 -0.24
CA ASP A 183 -5.86 -6.00 0.30
C ASP A 183 -6.55 -5.19 1.42
N ILE A 184 -5.75 -4.71 2.36
CA ILE A 184 -6.22 -3.95 3.53
C ILE A 184 -5.65 -2.54 3.49
N PHE A 185 -6.42 -1.58 3.97
CA PHE A 185 -6.14 -0.14 3.82
C PHE A 185 -6.28 0.60 5.14
N VAL A 186 -6.10 1.92 5.13
CA VAL A 186 -6.17 2.74 6.35
C VAL A 186 -7.57 2.72 6.97
N GLU A 187 -8.59 2.51 6.16
CA GLU A 187 -9.99 2.31 6.56
C GLU A 187 -10.19 1.05 7.41
N ASP A 188 -9.27 0.08 7.29
CA ASP A 188 -9.21 -1.11 8.13
C ASP A 188 -8.41 -0.88 9.42
N GLY A 189 -7.98 0.36 9.70
CA GLY A 189 -7.12 0.71 10.83
C GLY A 189 -5.66 0.30 10.64
N VAL A 190 -5.24 0.02 9.41
CA VAL A 190 -3.93 -0.55 9.10
C VAL A 190 -3.01 0.47 8.43
N PHE A 191 -1.84 0.69 9.01
CA PHE A 191 -0.80 1.58 8.48
C PHE A 191 0.34 0.79 7.85
N LYS A 192 0.55 1.01 6.54
CA LYS A 192 1.49 0.28 5.68
C LYS A 192 2.88 0.96 5.59
N GLY A 193 3.40 1.43 6.71
CA GLY A 193 4.67 2.15 6.78
C GLY A 193 5.83 1.30 7.33
N LYS A 194 6.85 1.97 7.84
CA LYS A 194 8.02 1.33 8.50
C LYS A 194 7.65 0.49 9.72
N ASN A 195 6.54 0.82 10.38
CA ASN A 195 5.95 0.04 11.47
C ASN A 195 5.52 -1.38 11.04
N ALA A 196 5.31 -1.61 9.74
CA ALA A 196 4.96 -2.93 9.21
C ALA A 196 6.18 -3.82 8.95
N CYS A 197 7.42 -3.32 9.09
CA CYS A 197 8.63 -4.04 8.73
C CYS A 197 8.84 -5.31 9.55
N ILE A 198 8.96 -6.45 8.86
CA ILE A 198 9.25 -7.75 9.49
C ILE A 198 10.59 -8.34 9.06
N HIS A 199 11.08 -8.05 7.84
CA HIS A 199 12.37 -8.57 7.35
C HIS A 199 13.15 -7.54 6.55
N LYS A 200 14.48 -7.60 6.61
CA LYS A 200 15.35 -6.78 5.76
C LYS A 200 15.30 -7.27 4.31
N ILE A 201 15.14 -6.34 3.38
CA ILE A 201 15.31 -6.57 1.94
C ILE A 201 16.53 -5.79 1.46
N VAL A 202 17.31 -6.38 0.56
CA VAL A 202 18.42 -5.70 -0.13
C VAL A 202 18.33 -5.91 -1.63
N ALA A 203 18.58 -4.85 -2.40
CA ALA A 203 18.72 -4.94 -3.85
C ALA A 203 20.18 -5.28 -4.21
N LYS A 204 20.39 -6.31 -5.04
CA LYS A 204 21.72 -6.68 -5.58
C LYS A 204 21.67 -6.84 -7.10
#